data_AF-A0A958CAJ3-F1
#
_entry.id   AF-A0A958CAJ3-F1
#
_cell.length_a   1.000
_cell.length_b   1.000
_cell.length_c   1.000
_cell.angle_alpha   90.00
_cell.angle_beta   90.00
_cell.angle_gamma   90.00
#
_symmetry.space_group_name_H-M   'P 1'
#
loop_
_entity.id
_entity.type
_entity.pdbx_description
1 polymer ?
#
loop_
_entity_poly.entity_id
_entity_poly.type
_entity_poly.pdbx_seq_one_letter_code
_entity_poly.pdbx_strand_id
1 'polypeptide(L)' 'GWVGASGYEYANDNTPDEQAQWTVRAYELMKSWGWVGPAFLWNLNYGVTNPGTELAQWGIVGRPVYSALANMPK' A
#
# COMPACT_ATOMS: atom_id res chain seq x y z
N GLY A 1 -9.83 9.45 -6.91
CA GLY A 1 -8.67 10.26 -6.49
C GLY A 1 -8.50 10.09 -4.99
N TRP A 2 -7.27 10.18 -4.49
CA TRP A 2 -7.02 10.20 -3.05
C TRP A 2 -7.79 11.36 -2.42
N VAL A 3 -8.65 11.06 -1.45
CA VAL A 3 -9.25 12.10 -0.60
C VAL A 3 -8.44 12.04 0.69
N GLY A 4 -7.36 12.82 0.72
CA GLY A 4 -6.46 12.92 1.88
C GLY A 4 -7.21 13.46 3.10
N ALA A 5 -6.78 13.03 4.29
CA ALA A 5 -7.13 13.75 5.51
C ALA A 5 -6.51 15.16 5.47
N SER A 6 -7.09 16.13 6.18
CA SER A 6 -6.50 17.47 6.30
C SER A 6 -5.06 17.36 6.84
N GLY A 7 -4.10 18.00 6.18
CA GLY A 7 -2.67 17.89 6.49
C GLY A 7 -1.93 16.73 5.79
N TYR A 8 -2.64 15.96 4.97
CA TYR A 8 -2.11 14.81 4.22
C TYR A 8 -2.09 15.04 2.70
N GLU A 9 -2.10 16.30 2.28
CA GLU A 9 -2.28 16.70 0.88
C GLU A 9 -1.12 16.23 -0.02
N TYR A 10 0.06 15.97 0.54
CA TYR A 10 1.19 15.41 -0.20
C TYR A 10 0.88 14.02 -0.79
N ALA A 11 -0.06 13.27 -0.20
CA ALA A 11 -0.48 11.98 -0.76
C ALA A 11 -1.26 12.11 -2.07
N ASN A 12 -1.75 13.33 -2.40
CA ASN A 12 -2.42 13.59 -3.67
C ASN A 12 -1.46 13.53 -4.87
N ASP A 13 -0.14 13.59 -4.63
CA ASP A 13 0.88 13.40 -5.67
C ASP A 13 1.05 11.93 -6.06
N ASN A 14 0.33 11.01 -5.41
CA ASN A 14 0.35 9.59 -5.71
C ASN A 14 -1.06 9.12 -6.12
N THR A 15 -1.11 8.02 -6.85
CA THR A 15 -2.33 7.32 -7.27
C THR A 15 -2.43 5.95 -6.60
N PRO A 16 -3.63 5.35 -6.49
CA PRO A 16 -3.77 4.00 -5.94
C PRO A 16 -3.05 2.93 -6.79
N ASP A 17 -2.88 3.19 -8.09
CA ASP A 17 -2.12 2.31 -8.98
C ASP A 17 -0.61 2.43 -8.73
N GLU A 18 -0.09 3.63 -8.49
CA GLU A 18 1.30 3.83 -8.04
C GLU A 18 1.56 3.14 -6.70
N GLN A 19 0.63 3.22 -5.74
CA GLN A 19 0.72 2.46 -4.48
C GLN A 19 0.90 0.96 -4.78
N ALA A 20 0.12 0.38 -5.70
CA ALA A 20 0.23 -1.02 -6.07
C ALA A 20 1.58 -1.34 -6.75
N GLN A 21 1.96 -0.55 -7.75
CA GLN A 21 3.20 -0.74 -8.50
C GLN A 21 4.43 -0.70 -7.59
N TRP A 22 4.55 0.34 -6.76
CA TRP A 22 5.71 0.53 -5.90
C TRP A 22 5.77 -0.48 -4.77
N THR A 23 4.61 -0.90 -4.26
CA THR A 23 4.54 -1.98 -3.27
C THR A 23 5.05 -3.29 -3.84
N VAL A 24 4.56 -3.72 -5.02
CA VAL A 24 5.07 -4.95 -5.68
C VAL A 24 6.56 -4.84 -5.92
N ARG A 25 7.02 -3.69 -6.45
CA ARG A 25 8.44 -3.45 -6.70
C ARG A 25 9.30 -3.57 -5.43
N ALA A 26 8.80 -3.10 -4.29
CA ALA A 26 9.50 -3.23 -3.01
C ALA A 26 9.68 -4.70 -2.61
N TYR A 27 8.65 -5.54 -2.77
CA TYR A 27 8.74 -6.97 -2.51
C TYR A 27 9.70 -7.70 -3.46
N GLU A 28 9.70 -7.35 -4.74
CA GLU A 28 10.69 -7.86 -5.70
C GLU A 28 12.12 -7.51 -5.30
N LEU A 29 12.36 -6.26 -4.89
CA LEU A 29 13.66 -5.80 -4.42
C LEU A 29 14.10 -6.55 -3.16
N MET A 30 13.23 -6.67 -2.17
CA MET A 30 13.50 -7.45 -0.94
C MET A 30 13.88 -8.90 -1.27
N LYS A 31 13.16 -9.55 -2.21
CA LYS A 31 13.50 -10.89 -2.70
C LYS A 31 14.86 -10.91 -3.40
N SER A 32 15.16 -9.91 -4.22
CA SER A 32 16.42 -9.82 -4.99
C SER A 32 17.66 -9.63 -4.12
N TRP A 33 17.51 -9.01 -2.94
CA TRP A 33 18.65 -8.73 -2.06
C TRP A 33 19.18 -9.98 -1.34
N GLY A 34 18.36 -11.02 -1.19
CA GLY A 34 18.79 -12.33 -0.67
C GLY A 34 19.04 -12.39 0.84
N TRP A 35 18.96 -11.27 1.56
CA TRP A 35 19.12 -11.22 3.02
C TRP A 35 17.86 -10.77 3.78
N VAL A 36 16.82 -10.29 3.07
CA VAL A 36 15.56 -9.93 3.70
C VAL A 36 14.77 -11.21 4.03
N GLY A 37 14.36 -11.33 5.29
CA GLY A 37 13.48 -12.40 5.76
C GLY A 37 12.00 -12.14 5.40
N PRO A 38 11.06 -12.58 6.24
CA PRO A 38 9.64 -12.30 6.04
C PRO A 38 9.34 -10.80 6.02
N ALA A 39 8.59 -10.34 5.03
CA ALA A 39 8.15 -8.95 4.89
C ALA A 39 6.64 -8.84 5.07
N PHE A 40 6.21 -7.96 5.97
CA PHE A 40 4.79 -7.68 6.25
C PHE A 40 4.46 -6.25 5.88
N LEU A 41 3.42 -6.05 5.07
CA LEU A 41 2.94 -4.73 4.71
C LEU A 41 1.88 -4.25 5.70
N TRP A 42 2.07 -3.03 6.18
CA TRP A 42 1.10 -2.30 7.00
C TRP A 42 0.41 -1.23 6.13
N ASN A 43 -0.90 -0.97 6.19
CA ASN A 43 -1.95 -1.63 6.99
C ASN A 43 -2.99 -2.31 6.10
N LEU A 44 -3.63 -3.35 6.61
CA LEU A 44 -4.62 -4.09 5.85
C LEU A 44 -5.94 -3.30 5.68
N ASN A 45 -6.56 -2.85 6.77
CA ASN A 45 -7.99 -2.53 6.79
C ASN A 45 -8.38 -1.18 7.44
N TYR A 46 -7.45 -0.24 7.70
CA TYR A 46 -7.84 1.05 8.32
C TYR A 46 -8.75 1.89 7.44
N GLY A 47 -8.70 1.69 6.11
CA GLY A 47 -9.68 2.29 5.18
C GLY A 47 -11.14 1.86 5.47
N VAL A 48 -11.33 0.74 6.16
CA VAL A 48 -12.65 0.20 6.55
C VAL A 48 -12.93 0.45 8.03
N THR A 49 -11.96 0.22 8.92
CA THR A 49 -12.19 0.30 10.37
C THR A 49 -12.10 1.71 10.94
N ASN A 50 -11.33 2.59 10.31
CA ASN A 50 -11.07 3.96 10.79
C ASN A 50 -11.06 4.96 9.62
N PRO A 51 -12.14 5.04 8.82
CA PRO A 51 -12.20 5.90 7.65
C PRO A 51 -12.01 7.38 8.02
N GLY A 52 -11.39 8.16 7.13
CA GLY A 52 -11.16 9.60 7.33
C GLY A 52 -9.92 9.94 8.17
N THR A 53 -9.26 8.96 8.77
CA THR A 53 -7.98 9.17 9.46
C THR A 53 -6.80 9.19 8.48
N GLU A 54 -5.67 9.75 8.89
CA GLU A 54 -4.41 9.63 8.16
C GLU A 54 -4.02 8.16 7.90
N LEU A 55 -4.27 7.30 8.89
CA LEU A 55 -3.95 5.87 8.82
C LEU A 55 -4.74 5.15 7.71
N ALA A 56 -5.97 5.58 7.43
CA ALA A 56 -6.80 5.04 6.35
C ALA A 56 -6.19 5.24 4.95
N GLN A 57 -5.28 6.21 4.81
CA GLN A 57 -4.60 6.50 3.55
C GLN A 57 -3.66 5.34 3.15
N TRP A 58 -3.11 4.59 4.10
CA TRP A 58 -2.23 3.45 3.85
C TRP A 58 -2.94 2.09 3.72
N GLY A 59 -4.28 2.08 3.72
CA GLY A 59 -5.06 0.84 3.67
C GLY A 59 -4.85 0.04 2.39
N ILE A 60 -4.89 -1.29 2.51
CA ILE A 60 -4.69 -2.23 1.37
C ILE A 60 -6.04 -2.74 0.86
N VAL A 61 -6.96 -3.17 1.75
CA VAL A 61 -8.27 -3.72 1.37
C VAL A 61 -9.08 -2.69 0.60
N GLY A 62 -9.68 -3.13 -0.51
CA GLY A 62 -10.48 -2.27 -1.40
C GLY A 62 -9.65 -1.39 -2.33
N ARG A 63 -8.32 -1.60 -2.40
CA ARG A 63 -7.41 -0.87 -3.30
C ARG A 63 -6.67 -1.81 -4.26
N PRO A 64 -6.15 -1.30 -5.40
CA PRO A 64 -5.42 -2.12 -6.38
C PRO A 64 -4.24 -2.90 -5.80
N VAL A 65 -3.57 -2.36 -4.77
CA VAL A 65 -2.45 -3.02 -4.10
C VAL A 65 -2.81 -4.38 -3.50
N TYR A 66 -4.07 -4.59 -3.05
CA TYR A 66 -4.51 -5.88 -2.51
C TYR A 66 -4.40 -7.01 -3.53
N SER A 67 -4.99 -6.81 -4.71
CA SER A 67 -4.96 -7.82 -5.78
C SER A 67 -3.57 -7.95 -6.39
N ALA A 68 -2.82 -6.85 -6.50
CA ALA A 68 -1.44 -6.87 -6.98
C ALA A 68 -0.55 -7.76 -6.11
N LEU A 69 -0.61 -7.60 -4.78
CA LEU A 69 0.11 -8.44 -3.83
C LEU A 69 -0.36 -9.90 -3.85
N ALA A 70 -1.68 -10.14 -3.88
CA ALA A 70 -2.23 -11.49 -3.90
C ALA A 70 -1.82 -12.31 -5.14
N ASN A 71 -1.58 -11.63 -6.27
CA ASN A 71 -1.20 -12.23 -7.55
C ASN A 71 0.32 -12.35 -7.75
N MET A 72 1.15 -11.94 -6.79
CA MET A 72 2.60 -12.08 -6.91
C MET A 72 3.03 -13.55 -7.01
N PRO A 73 4.03 -13.88 -7.85
CA PRO A 73 4.65 -15.20 -7.84
C PRO A 73 5.27 -15.49 -6.46
N LYS A 74 4.96 -16.66 -5.89
CA LYS A 74 5.45 -17.10 -4.58
C LYS A 74 6.90 -17.60 -4.70
#